data_AF-A0A5N6AEX5-F1
#
_entry.id   AF-A0A5N6AEX5-F1
#
_cell.length_a   1.000
_cell.length_b   1.000
_cell.length_c   1.000
_cell.angle_alpha   90.00
_cell.angle_beta   90.00
_cell.angle_gamma   90.00
#
_symmetry.space_group_name_H-M   'P 1'
#
loop_
_entity.id
_entity.type
_entity.pdbx_description
1 polymer ?
#
loop_
_entity_poly.entity_id
_entity_poly.type
_entity_poly.pdbx_seq_one_letter_code
_entity_poly.pdbx_strand_id
1 'polypeptide(L)'
;MVAAETRPSYRRLGELYERELNAHGVGAAMLTHKWQPADLLAPFSDIDVRVLLPQPPDDWQDWNHRLAAAHAAVSREVSHRRLLEHPPGFAFTVNEAEGRHVAAPELATWSLISGTARDFQRWTSRAQMAPWCEIDERFYRGILHSRLGGRYQLAADSTDNVTGDLDGYRRHCVAWHYLAPCWFAATALATRTRCPGKTAALTQWRPDGLDRYAELFLQHAEQRPDAGRRSPRHLLRAAHVALEAAMRRVPDAPGPPEGRNEQHVRTDWVMTAGMLRVRVARWLYYLTPPSGVATEYLIRREAKELRTAARTLTALAANETTPAQRLAARMAALIPTGPTTAATLRAALAQWHRQQSTIQDFLSLTPGHVHP
;
A
#
# COMPACT_ATOMS: atom_id res chain seq x y z
N MET A 1 29.70 -26.06 4.49
CA MET A 1 28.66 -26.44 3.50
C MET A 1 27.37 -25.76 3.93
N VAL A 2 27.14 -24.53 3.46
CA VAL A 2 25.95 -23.75 3.85
C VAL A 2 24.79 -24.34 3.08
N ALA A 3 23.80 -24.88 3.79
CA ALA A 3 22.56 -25.36 3.20
C ALA A 3 22.00 -24.26 2.30
N ALA A 4 21.69 -24.58 1.05
CA ALA A 4 20.94 -23.68 0.19
C ALA A 4 19.55 -23.53 0.83
N GLU A 5 19.39 -22.53 1.70
CA GLU A 5 18.09 -22.14 2.24
C GLU A 5 17.18 -21.89 1.04
N THR A 6 16.17 -22.76 0.88
CA THR A 6 15.14 -22.60 -0.14
C THR A 6 14.50 -21.24 0.05
N ARG A 7 14.69 -20.33 -0.91
CA ARG A 7 14.07 -19.00 -0.89
C ARG A 7 12.56 -19.15 -0.59
N PRO A 8 12.00 -18.41 0.38
CA PRO A 8 10.57 -18.49 0.66
C PRO A 8 9.78 -18.14 -0.61
N SER A 9 8.82 -18.98 -0.98
CA SER A 9 7.83 -18.58 -1.98
C SER A 9 6.82 -17.65 -1.32
N TYR A 10 6.40 -16.59 -2.01
CA TYR A 10 5.38 -15.66 -1.49
C TYR A 10 4.09 -16.37 -1.07
N ARG A 11 3.74 -17.47 -1.75
CA ARG A 11 2.63 -18.33 -1.37
C ARG A 11 2.83 -18.95 0.02
N ARG A 12 3.97 -19.63 0.25
CA ARG A 12 4.26 -20.27 1.54
C ARG A 12 4.35 -19.24 2.67
N LEU A 13 4.89 -18.05 2.37
CA LEU A 13 4.94 -16.94 3.31
C LEU A 13 3.54 -16.42 3.65
N GLY A 14 2.65 -16.28 2.66
CA GLY A 14 1.25 -15.92 2.88
C GLY A 14 0.48 -16.94 3.73
N GLU A 15 0.65 -18.23 3.45
CA GLU A 15 0.07 -19.33 4.24
C GLU A 15 0.61 -19.34 5.69
N LEU A 16 1.90 -19.05 5.88
CA LEU A 16 2.48 -18.88 7.22
C LEU A 16 1.88 -17.68 7.94
N TYR A 17 1.79 -16.55 7.25
CA TYR A 17 1.23 -15.33 7.81
C TYR A 17 -0.21 -15.52 8.25
N GLU A 18 -1.04 -16.20 7.44
CA GLU A 18 -2.40 -16.58 7.82
C GLU A 18 -2.45 -17.41 9.10
N ARG A 19 -1.60 -18.43 9.22
CA ARG A 19 -1.56 -19.27 10.42
C ARG A 19 -1.24 -18.46 11.67
N GLU A 20 -0.26 -17.55 11.60
CA GLU A 20 0.08 -16.69 12.74
C GLU A 20 -1.05 -15.70 13.07
N LEU A 21 -1.71 -15.12 12.06
CA LEU A 21 -2.88 -14.26 12.31
C LEU A 21 -4.00 -15.02 13.03
N ASN A 22 -4.24 -16.28 12.65
CA ASN A 22 -5.24 -17.14 13.29
C ASN A 22 -4.82 -17.54 14.71
N ALA A 23 -3.56 -17.92 14.92
CA ALA A 23 -3.02 -18.29 16.23
C ALA A 23 -3.11 -17.14 17.24
N HIS A 24 -3.01 -15.90 16.78
CA HIS A 24 -3.14 -14.70 17.59
C HIS A 24 -4.56 -14.12 17.63
N GLY A 25 -5.55 -14.78 17.02
CA GLY A 25 -6.96 -14.38 17.10
C GLY A 25 -7.29 -13.06 16.38
N VAL A 26 -6.61 -12.78 15.25
CA VAL A 26 -6.90 -11.61 14.39
C VAL A 26 -8.15 -11.82 13.54
N GLY A 27 -8.48 -13.08 13.21
CA GLY A 27 -9.77 -13.47 12.62
C GLY A 27 -10.04 -12.90 11.23
N ALA A 28 -9.10 -13.05 10.29
CA ALA A 28 -9.29 -12.61 8.91
C ALA A 28 -10.28 -13.53 8.17
N ALA A 29 -11.27 -12.94 7.50
CA ALA A 29 -12.13 -13.66 6.55
C ALA A 29 -11.43 -13.90 5.21
N MET A 30 -10.54 -12.98 4.82
CA MET A 30 -9.72 -13.10 3.61
C MET A 30 -8.43 -12.31 3.79
N LEU A 31 -7.35 -12.86 3.24
CA LEU A 31 -6.07 -12.16 3.13
C LEU A 31 -5.75 -11.95 1.67
N THR A 32 -5.34 -10.73 1.34
CA THR A 32 -4.87 -10.37 0.01
C THR A 32 -3.56 -9.63 0.12
N HIS A 33 -2.86 -9.43 -0.98
CA HIS A 33 -1.74 -8.52 -1.05
C HIS A 33 -1.81 -7.66 -2.29
N LYS A 34 -1.15 -6.50 -2.21
CA LYS A 34 -0.96 -5.65 -3.36
C LYS A 34 0.13 -6.19 -4.28
N TRP A 35 -0.17 -5.99 -5.55
CA TRP A 35 0.46 -6.46 -6.78
C TRP A 35 0.18 -7.92 -7.13
N GLN A 36 0.20 -8.20 -8.44
CA GLN A 36 0.05 -9.54 -8.99
C GLN A 36 1.28 -10.39 -8.66
N PRO A 37 1.19 -11.74 -8.66
CA PRO A 37 2.35 -12.58 -8.38
C PRO A 37 3.54 -12.31 -9.32
N ALA A 38 3.27 -11.96 -10.58
CA ALA A 38 4.31 -11.60 -11.57
C ALA A 38 5.07 -10.30 -11.22
N ASP A 39 4.53 -9.47 -10.33
CA ASP A 39 5.11 -8.20 -9.92
C ASP A 39 5.91 -8.28 -8.60
N LEU A 40 5.96 -9.48 -7.99
CA LEU A 40 6.66 -9.76 -6.74
C LEU A 40 7.92 -10.58 -7.01
N LEU A 41 9.09 -10.03 -6.66
CA LEU A 41 10.37 -10.62 -6.99
C LEU A 41 11.19 -10.91 -5.74
N ALA A 42 11.21 -12.17 -5.32
CA ALA A 42 11.98 -12.59 -4.16
C ALA A 42 13.50 -12.57 -4.47
N PRO A 43 14.36 -12.14 -3.53
CA PRO A 43 14.05 -11.75 -2.16
C PRO A 43 13.78 -10.23 -1.99
N PHE A 44 13.57 -9.49 -3.07
CA PHE A 44 13.62 -8.02 -3.07
C PHE A 44 12.28 -7.34 -2.83
N SER A 45 11.15 -7.90 -3.31
CA SER A 45 9.83 -7.31 -3.08
C SER A 45 9.25 -7.74 -1.73
N ASP A 46 8.70 -6.78 -1.01
CA ASP A 46 7.82 -6.97 0.13
C ASP A 46 6.39 -7.35 -0.33
N ILE A 47 5.69 -8.09 0.53
CA ILE A 47 4.25 -8.34 0.42
C ILE A 47 3.51 -7.24 1.18
N ASP A 48 2.80 -6.39 0.46
CA ASP A 48 1.94 -5.36 1.05
C ASP A 48 0.53 -5.94 1.30
N VAL A 49 0.33 -6.55 2.47
CA VAL A 49 -0.89 -7.29 2.84
C VAL A 49 -2.10 -6.36 3.06
N ARG A 50 -3.30 -6.85 2.73
CA ARG A 50 -4.59 -6.29 3.15
C ARG A 50 -5.37 -7.35 3.91
N VAL A 51 -5.97 -6.97 5.03
CA VAL A 51 -6.81 -7.86 5.84
C VAL A 51 -8.27 -7.54 5.57
N LEU A 52 -9.07 -8.56 5.27
CA LEU A 52 -10.52 -8.45 5.17
C LEU A 52 -11.12 -9.14 6.39
N LEU A 53 -11.87 -8.38 7.18
CA LEU A 53 -12.55 -8.85 8.37
C LEU A 53 -14.01 -9.14 8.06
N PRO A 54 -14.63 -10.15 8.68
CA PRO A 54 -16.07 -10.39 8.51
C PRO A 54 -16.89 -9.20 9.00
N GLN A 55 -16.47 -8.59 10.11
CA GLN A 55 -17.06 -7.41 10.73
C GLN A 55 -15.98 -6.61 11.48
N PRO A 56 -16.22 -5.33 11.81
CA PRO A 56 -15.32 -4.59 12.69
C PRO A 56 -15.15 -5.32 14.04
N PRO A 57 -13.94 -5.37 14.63
CA PRO A 57 -13.76 -5.86 15.98
C PRO A 57 -14.34 -4.88 17.00
N ASP A 58 -14.76 -5.41 18.16
CA ASP A 58 -15.30 -4.60 19.25
C ASP A 58 -14.27 -3.60 19.81
N ASP A 59 -12.99 -3.96 19.77
CA ASP A 59 -11.87 -3.10 20.17
C ASP A 59 -10.74 -3.14 19.13
N TRP A 60 -10.59 -2.04 18.39
CA TRP A 60 -9.49 -1.90 17.42
C TRP A 60 -8.11 -1.86 18.08
N GLN A 61 -8.00 -1.37 19.31
CA GLN A 61 -6.71 -1.31 20.01
C GLN A 61 -6.21 -2.71 20.33
N ASP A 62 -7.04 -3.56 20.96
CA ASP A 62 -6.69 -4.95 21.25
C ASP A 62 -6.41 -5.74 19.95
N TRP A 63 -7.25 -5.58 18.93
CA TRP A 63 -7.04 -6.21 17.63
C TRP A 63 -5.67 -5.85 17.01
N ASN A 64 -5.23 -4.60 17.13
CA ASN A 64 -3.92 -4.17 16.63
C ASN A 64 -2.75 -4.75 17.44
N HIS A 65 -2.90 -4.97 18.76
CA HIS A 65 -1.85 -5.62 19.55
C HIS A 65 -1.65 -7.07 19.10
N ARG A 66 -2.75 -7.78 18.84
CA ARG A 66 -2.73 -9.14 18.29
C ARG A 66 -2.12 -9.18 16.89
N LEU A 67 -2.48 -8.23 16.03
CA LEU A 67 -1.90 -8.11 14.69
C LEU A 67 -0.38 -7.83 14.74
N ALA A 68 0.07 -6.93 15.62
CA ALA A 68 1.50 -6.66 15.79
C ALA A 68 2.26 -7.90 16.29
N ALA A 69 1.69 -8.64 17.25
CA ALA A 69 2.29 -9.86 17.77
C ALA A 69 2.43 -10.95 16.69
N ALA A 70 1.37 -11.20 15.91
CA ALA A 70 1.38 -12.13 14.80
C ALA A 70 2.42 -11.76 13.74
N HIS A 71 2.50 -10.47 13.39
CA HIS A 71 3.48 -9.99 12.42
C HIS A 71 4.91 -10.16 12.94
N ALA A 72 5.16 -9.79 14.20
CA ALA A 72 6.46 -9.96 14.82
C ALA A 72 6.88 -11.44 14.90
N ALA A 73 5.93 -12.37 15.07
CA ALA A 73 6.22 -13.81 15.11
C ALA A 73 6.82 -14.30 13.78
N VAL A 74 6.23 -13.93 12.63
CA VAL A 74 6.75 -14.31 11.30
C VAL A 74 8.08 -13.62 10.97
N SER A 75 8.23 -12.35 11.35
CA SER A 75 9.41 -11.54 11.03
C SER A 75 10.66 -11.88 11.87
N ARG A 76 10.58 -12.84 12.79
CA ARG A 76 11.75 -13.38 13.52
C ARG A 76 12.76 -14.03 12.58
N GLU A 77 12.27 -14.76 11.57
CA GLU A 77 13.12 -15.41 10.58
C GLU A 77 13.75 -14.36 9.64
N VAL A 78 15.08 -14.40 9.52
CA VAL A 78 15.85 -13.41 8.75
C VAL A 78 15.39 -13.34 7.30
N SER A 79 15.07 -14.49 6.69
CA SER A 79 14.60 -14.61 5.31
C SER A 79 13.27 -13.87 5.05
N HIS A 80 12.46 -13.62 6.09
CA HIS A 80 11.15 -12.99 5.98
C HIS A 80 11.18 -11.47 6.17
N ARG A 81 12.24 -10.91 6.79
CA ARG A 81 12.28 -9.51 7.23
C ARG A 81 12.06 -8.50 6.10
N ARG A 82 12.64 -8.75 4.92
CA ARG A 82 12.42 -7.91 3.73
C ARG A 82 11.08 -8.20 3.07
N LEU A 83 10.62 -9.45 3.10
CA LEU A 83 9.38 -9.87 2.44
C LEU A 83 8.12 -9.44 3.21
N LEU A 84 8.23 -9.26 4.53
CA LEU A 84 7.19 -8.75 5.44
C LEU A 84 7.74 -7.54 6.20
N GLU A 85 8.22 -6.56 5.45
CA GLU A 85 8.87 -5.37 6.01
C GLU A 85 7.96 -4.55 6.93
N HIS A 86 6.65 -4.56 6.67
CA HIS A 86 5.67 -3.86 7.48
C HIS A 86 4.41 -4.71 7.70
N PRO A 87 3.68 -4.47 8.81
CA PRO A 87 2.33 -5.01 8.99
C PRO A 87 1.40 -4.58 7.85
N PRO A 88 0.19 -5.18 7.75
CA PRO A 88 -0.74 -4.91 6.66
C PRO A 88 -0.98 -3.42 6.45
N GLY A 89 -1.09 -3.00 5.19
CA GLY A 89 -1.29 -1.60 4.84
C GLY A 89 -2.72 -1.10 5.07
N PHE A 90 -3.70 -2.02 5.03
CA PHE A 90 -5.11 -1.71 5.28
C PHE A 90 -5.84 -2.90 5.91
N ALA A 91 -6.90 -2.59 6.67
CA ALA A 91 -7.92 -3.55 7.07
C ALA A 91 -9.32 -3.06 6.64
N PHE A 92 -10.03 -3.85 5.84
CA PHE A 92 -11.40 -3.54 5.42
C PHE A 92 -12.35 -4.63 5.93
N THR A 93 -13.65 -4.34 5.93
CA THR A 93 -14.66 -5.39 6.13
C THR A 93 -15.08 -6.01 4.80
N VAL A 94 -15.60 -7.24 4.83
CA VAL A 94 -16.20 -7.89 3.66
C VAL A 94 -17.31 -7.01 3.07
N ASN A 95 -18.16 -6.42 3.93
CA ASN A 95 -19.24 -5.53 3.52
C ASN A 95 -18.73 -4.28 2.78
N GLU A 96 -17.59 -3.70 3.19
CA GLU A 96 -16.99 -2.56 2.49
C GLU A 96 -16.49 -2.92 1.08
N ALA A 97 -15.93 -4.11 0.91
CA ALA A 97 -15.53 -4.63 -0.39
C ALA A 97 -16.74 -4.94 -1.28
N GLU A 98 -17.75 -5.63 -0.73
CA GLU A 98 -18.99 -5.97 -1.44
C GLU A 98 -19.80 -4.73 -1.86
N GLY A 99 -19.90 -3.76 -0.95
CA GLY A 99 -20.62 -2.48 -1.10
C GLY A 99 -19.92 -1.44 -1.98
N ARG A 100 -18.76 -1.78 -2.57
CA ARG A 100 -17.98 -0.90 -3.47
C ARG A 100 -17.50 0.38 -2.76
N HIS A 101 -17.15 0.27 -1.48
CA HIS A 101 -16.57 1.38 -0.72
C HIS A 101 -15.04 1.38 -0.73
N VAL A 102 -14.42 0.23 -1.03
CA VAL A 102 -13.00 0.18 -1.38
C VAL A 102 -12.80 0.73 -2.78
N ALA A 103 -11.82 1.62 -2.95
CA ALA A 103 -11.53 2.24 -4.23
C ALA A 103 -11.20 1.18 -5.29
N ALA A 104 -11.92 1.21 -6.43
CA ALA A 104 -11.70 0.31 -7.56
C ALA A 104 -10.24 0.21 -8.02
N PRO A 105 -9.46 1.31 -8.15
CA PRO A 105 -8.06 1.21 -8.60
C PRO A 105 -7.14 0.58 -7.55
N GLU A 106 -7.50 0.59 -6.25
CA GLU A 106 -6.77 -0.19 -5.24
C GLU A 106 -7.11 -1.67 -5.38
N LEU A 107 -8.40 -2.02 -5.38
CA LEU A 107 -8.87 -3.40 -5.40
C LEU A 107 -8.44 -4.15 -6.68
N ALA A 108 -8.38 -3.46 -7.82
CA ALA A 108 -7.95 -4.04 -9.10
C ALA A 108 -6.49 -4.56 -9.08
N THR A 109 -5.68 -4.15 -8.10
CA THR A 109 -4.27 -4.55 -7.97
C THR A 109 -4.02 -5.71 -7.00
N TRP A 110 -5.07 -6.21 -6.36
CA TRP A 110 -4.94 -7.23 -5.33
C TRP A 110 -4.72 -8.62 -5.93
N SER A 111 -4.10 -9.48 -5.11
CA SER A 111 -3.99 -10.92 -5.32
C SER A 111 -4.43 -11.64 -4.05
N LEU A 112 -5.04 -12.82 -4.21
CA LEU A 112 -5.53 -13.62 -3.09
C LEU A 112 -4.38 -14.38 -2.41
N ILE A 113 -4.32 -14.30 -1.08
CA ILE A 113 -3.51 -15.22 -0.24
C ILE A 113 -4.40 -16.36 0.23
N SER A 114 -5.52 -16.02 0.89
CA SER A 114 -6.46 -16.98 1.47
C SER A 114 -7.88 -16.41 1.55
N GLY A 115 -8.89 -17.29 1.66
CA GLY A 115 -10.31 -16.94 1.67
C GLY A 115 -11.04 -17.33 0.38
N THR A 116 -12.25 -16.79 0.17
CA THR A 116 -13.13 -17.20 -0.93
C THR A 116 -12.67 -16.66 -2.30
N ALA A 117 -12.11 -17.53 -3.15
CA ALA A 117 -11.68 -17.16 -4.51
C ALA A 117 -12.83 -16.60 -5.38
N ARG A 118 -14.05 -17.12 -5.22
CA ARG A 118 -15.25 -16.63 -5.93
C ARG A 118 -15.55 -15.17 -5.60
N ASP A 119 -15.55 -14.81 -4.33
CA ASP A 119 -15.85 -13.43 -3.91
C ASP A 119 -14.74 -12.48 -4.33
N PHE A 120 -13.48 -12.91 -4.16
CA PHE A 120 -12.32 -12.15 -4.60
C PHE A 120 -12.36 -11.86 -6.11
N GLN A 121 -12.62 -12.87 -6.94
CA GLN A 121 -12.74 -12.71 -8.39
C GLN A 121 -13.90 -11.78 -8.74
N ARG A 122 -15.05 -11.93 -8.09
CA ARG A 122 -16.21 -11.06 -8.29
C ARG A 122 -15.87 -9.60 -7.99
N TRP A 123 -15.14 -9.31 -6.91
CA TRP A 123 -14.73 -7.95 -6.57
C TRP A 123 -13.71 -7.39 -7.56
N THR A 124 -12.66 -8.15 -7.87
CA THR A 124 -11.58 -7.69 -8.77
C THR A 124 -12.07 -7.49 -10.19
N SER A 125 -12.86 -8.41 -10.74
CA SER A 125 -13.49 -8.23 -12.06
C SER A 125 -14.41 -7.01 -12.08
N ARG A 126 -15.21 -6.80 -11.03
CA ARG A 126 -16.07 -5.61 -10.93
C ARG A 126 -15.25 -4.32 -10.87
N ALA A 127 -14.16 -4.29 -10.11
CA ALA A 127 -13.27 -3.13 -10.03
C ALA A 127 -12.60 -2.83 -11.38
N GLN A 128 -12.14 -3.87 -12.09
CA GLN A 128 -11.52 -3.72 -13.42
C GLN A 128 -12.51 -3.23 -14.48
N MET A 129 -13.76 -3.71 -14.45
CA MET A 129 -14.79 -3.35 -15.44
C MET A 129 -15.58 -2.08 -15.10
N ALA A 130 -15.44 -1.51 -13.90
CA ALA A 130 -16.18 -0.30 -13.53
C ALA A 130 -15.80 0.87 -14.48
N PRO A 131 -16.72 1.80 -14.78
CA PRO A 131 -16.39 2.99 -15.53
C PRO A 131 -15.22 3.76 -14.88
N TRP A 132 -14.38 4.38 -15.70
CA TRP A 132 -13.33 5.27 -15.22
C TRP A 132 -13.94 6.51 -14.57
N CYS A 133 -13.47 6.90 -13.40
CA CYS A 133 -13.99 8.07 -12.67
C CYS A 133 -12.86 8.90 -12.04
N GLU A 134 -13.25 9.96 -11.33
CA GLU A 134 -12.31 10.89 -10.69
C GLU A 134 -11.49 10.25 -9.56
N ILE A 135 -12.02 9.21 -8.91
CA ILE A 135 -11.27 8.45 -7.90
C ILE A 135 -10.06 7.78 -8.55
N ASP A 136 -10.20 7.28 -9.79
CA ASP A 136 -9.10 6.71 -10.56
C ASP A 136 -8.05 7.76 -10.88
N GLU A 137 -8.47 8.89 -11.46
CA GLU A 137 -7.58 10.01 -11.78
C GLU A 137 -6.76 10.42 -10.55
N ARG A 138 -7.43 10.63 -9.41
CA ARG A 138 -6.77 11.02 -8.15
C ARG A 138 -5.81 9.94 -7.65
N PHE A 139 -6.18 8.66 -7.73
CA PHE A 139 -5.34 7.55 -7.30
C PHE A 139 -4.05 7.47 -8.14
N TYR A 140 -4.17 7.42 -9.46
CA TYR A 140 -3.00 7.26 -10.34
C TYR A 140 -2.13 8.53 -10.39
N ARG A 141 -2.73 9.72 -10.40
CA ARG A 141 -1.97 10.98 -10.28
C ARG A 141 -1.28 11.10 -8.91
N GLY A 142 -1.92 10.61 -7.84
CA GLY A 142 -1.31 10.51 -6.53
C GLY A 142 -0.04 9.65 -6.54
N ILE A 143 -0.05 8.52 -7.25
CA ILE A 143 1.14 7.67 -7.46
C ILE A 143 2.26 8.47 -8.13
N LEU A 144 1.98 9.13 -9.26
CA LEU A 144 2.95 9.92 -10.03
C LEU A 144 3.52 11.09 -9.21
N HIS A 145 2.64 11.91 -8.63
CA HIS A 145 3.04 13.06 -7.80
C HIS A 145 3.99 12.63 -6.68
N SER A 146 3.67 11.52 -6.02
CA SER A 146 4.44 11.02 -4.89
C SER A 146 5.83 10.46 -5.22
N ARG A 147 6.12 10.19 -6.51
CA ARG A 147 7.37 9.59 -7.00
C ARG A 147 8.18 10.53 -7.89
N LEU A 148 7.53 11.47 -8.55
CA LEU A 148 8.17 12.43 -9.46
C LEU A 148 8.50 13.76 -8.79
N GLY A 149 7.76 14.16 -7.74
CA GLY A 149 7.86 15.48 -7.10
C GLY A 149 9.19 15.83 -6.40
N GLY A 150 10.18 14.93 -6.40
CA GLY A 150 11.51 15.20 -5.83
C GLY A 150 12.68 14.55 -6.57
N ARG A 151 12.43 13.94 -7.75
CA ARG A 151 13.29 12.99 -8.46
C ARG A 151 13.78 11.84 -7.57
N TYR A 152 13.48 10.61 -7.94
CA TYR A 152 13.89 9.44 -7.17
C TYR A 152 15.42 9.37 -7.01
N GLN A 153 15.87 9.07 -5.79
CA GLN A 153 17.26 8.94 -5.42
C GLN A 153 17.50 7.53 -4.88
N LEU A 154 18.45 6.81 -5.49
CA LEU A 154 18.73 5.42 -5.11
C LEU A 154 19.14 5.27 -3.64
N ALA A 155 19.81 6.27 -3.07
CA ALA A 155 20.23 6.27 -1.67
C ALA A 155 19.07 6.44 -0.67
N ALA A 156 17.86 6.78 -1.13
CA ALA A 156 16.69 6.94 -0.27
C ALA A 156 16.00 5.61 0.05
N ASP A 157 16.35 4.52 -0.64
CA ASP A 157 15.89 3.19 -0.31
C ASP A 157 16.79 2.56 0.75
N SER A 158 16.17 2.13 1.85
CA SER A 158 16.89 1.42 2.91
C SER A 158 17.36 0.06 2.38
N THR A 159 18.58 -0.30 2.75
CA THR A 159 19.16 -1.63 2.55
C THR A 159 19.24 -2.41 3.86
N ASP A 160 18.70 -1.88 4.96
CA ASP A 160 18.99 -2.35 6.32
C ASP A 160 18.46 -3.77 6.59
N ASN A 161 17.34 -4.14 5.94
CA ASN A 161 16.75 -5.48 6.04
C ASN A 161 17.08 -6.38 4.84
N VAL A 162 17.98 -5.94 3.94
CA VAL A 162 18.31 -6.69 2.72
C VAL A 162 19.49 -7.61 2.99
N THR A 163 19.28 -8.91 2.78
CA THR A 163 20.34 -9.92 2.84
C THR A 163 20.76 -10.35 1.43
N GLY A 164 22.07 -10.45 1.19
CA GLY A 164 22.62 -10.93 -0.09
C GLY A 164 22.89 -9.83 -1.12
N ASP A 165 22.35 -10.00 -2.34
CA ASP A 165 22.69 -9.18 -3.52
C ASP A 165 22.14 -7.74 -3.43
N LEU A 166 22.94 -6.85 -2.82
CA LEU A 166 22.61 -5.43 -2.68
C LEU A 166 22.49 -4.69 -4.02
N ASP A 167 23.29 -5.05 -5.01
CA ASP A 167 23.21 -4.41 -6.33
C ASP A 167 21.98 -4.89 -7.11
N GLY A 168 21.61 -6.16 -6.96
CA GLY A 168 20.31 -6.69 -7.41
C GLY A 168 19.14 -5.97 -6.77
N TYR A 169 19.18 -5.78 -5.45
CA TYR A 169 18.17 -5.00 -4.74
C TYR A 169 18.08 -3.56 -5.27
N ARG A 170 19.22 -2.88 -5.46
CA ARG A 170 19.24 -1.52 -6.02
C ARG A 170 18.65 -1.45 -7.43
N ARG A 171 18.97 -2.43 -8.30
CA ARG A 171 18.32 -2.54 -9.62
C ARG A 171 16.82 -2.75 -9.48
N HIS A 172 16.39 -3.59 -8.54
CA HIS A 172 14.99 -3.82 -8.22
C HIS A 172 14.28 -2.54 -7.77
N CYS A 173 14.89 -1.73 -6.89
CA CYS A 173 14.32 -0.46 -6.46
C CYS A 173 14.08 0.49 -7.64
N VAL A 174 15.06 0.63 -8.55
CA VAL A 174 14.90 1.45 -9.77
C VAL A 174 13.78 0.91 -10.66
N ALA A 175 13.78 -0.38 -10.96
CA ALA A 175 12.83 -0.98 -11.89
C ALA A 175 11.40 -1.04 -11.31
N TRP A 176 11.24 -1.55 -10.09
CA TRP A 176 9.95 -1.96 -9.53
C TRP A 176 9.39 -1.07 -8.42
N HIS A 177 10.20 -0.22 -7.79
CA HIS A 177 9.72 0.77 -6.81
C HIS A 177 9.64 2.19 -7.40
N TYR A 178 10.50 2.51 -8.38
CA TYR A 178 10.48 3.78 -9.08
C TYR A 178 9.76 3.73 -10.43
N LEU A 179 10.35 3.08 -11.44
CA LEU A 179 9.83 3.17 -12.81
C LEU A 179 8.47 2.50 -12.98
N ALA A 180 8.36 1.21 -12.67
CA ALA A 180 7.17 0.46 -13.01
C ALA A 180 5.89 0.96 -12.31
N PRO A 181 5.90 1.43 -11.04
CA PRO A 181 4.74 2.10 -10.46
C PRO A 181 4.35 3.40 -11.18
N CYS A 182 5.32 4.18 -11.67
CA CYS A 182 5.04 5.36 -12.48
C CYS A 182 4.49 4.99 -13.86
N TRP A 183 5.06 3.97 -14.51
CA TRP A 183 4.57 3.45 -15.78
C TRP A 183 3.15 2.90 -15.66
N PHE A 184 2.88 2.17 -14.57
CA PHE A 184 1.57 1.66 -14.20
C PHE A 184 0.53 2.79 -14.11
N ALA A 185 0.84 3.86 -13.36
CA ALA A 185 -0.06 5.00 -13.25
C ALA A 185 -0.22 5.76 -14.57
N ALA A 186 0.86 5.96 -15.32
CA ALA A 186 0.83 6.61 -16.62
C ALA A 186 -0.01 5.84 -17.64
N THR A 187 0.14 4.51 -17.66
CA THR A 187 -0.65 3.62 -18.51
C THR A 187 -2.13 3.75 -18.20
N ALA A 188 -2.49 3.68 -16.92
CA ALA A 188 -3.87 3.77 -16.50
C ALA A 188 -4.49 5.11 -16.89
N LEU A 189 -3.77 6.22 -16.68
CA LEU A 189 -4.22 7.56 -17.07
C LEU A 189 -4.34 7.73 -18.59
N ALA A 190 -3.35 7.25 -19.35
CA ALA A 190 -3.32 7.39 -20.81
C ALA A 190 -4.41 6.55 -21.51
N THR A 191 -4.70 5.37 -20.97
CA THR A 191 -5.71 4.45 -21.54
C THR A 191 -7.09 4.61 -20.91
N ARG A 192 -7.21 5.32 -19.78
CA ARG A 192 -8.41 5.36 -18.93
C ARG A 192 -8.92 3.97 -18.56
N THR A 193 -8.00 3.03 -18.36
CA THR A 193 -8.29 1.65 -17.92
C THR A 193 -7.49 1.30 -16.68
N ARG A 194 -8.07 0.47 -15.80
CA ARG A 194 -7.34 -0.02 -14.61
C ARG A 194 -6.49 -1.21 -15.01
N CYS A 195 -5.17 -1.10 -14.91
CA CYS A 195 -4.29 -2.23 -15.10
C CYS A 195 -4.28 -3.12 -13.84
N PRO A 196 -4.17 -4.45 -13.99
CA PRO A 196 -4.11 -5.36 -12.85
C PRO A 196 -2.77 -5.28 -12.09
N GLY A 197 -1.70 -4.81 -12.73
CA GLY A 197 -0.36 -4.79 -12.16
C GLY A 197 0.67 -4.05 -13.00
N LYS A 198 1.90 -3.97 -12.48
CA LYS A 198 3.00 -3.18 -13.05
C LYS A 198 3.55 -3.83 -14.34
N THR A 199 3.69 -5.16 -14.36
CA THR A 199 4.11 -5.96 -15.52
C THR A 199 3.08 -5.87 -16.64
N ALA A 200 1.79 -5.96 -16.30
CA ALA A 200 0.71 -5.81 -17.27
C ALA A 200 0.74 -4.41 -17.92
N ALA A 201 0.98 -3.35 -17.14
CA ALA A 201 1.09 -2.00 -17.66
C ALA A 201 2.26 -1.82 -18.65
N LEU A 202 3.45 -2.34 -18.33
CA LEU A 202 4.62 -2.34 -19.23
C LEU A 202 4.38 -3.14 -20.52
N THR A 203 3.44 -4.09 -20.50
CA THR A 203 3.08 -4.89 -21.67
C THR A 203 2.00 -4.19 -22.51
N GLN A 204 0.99 -3.63 -21.87
CA GLN A 204 -0.20 -3.07 -22.52
C GLN A 204 0.04 -1.72 -23.18
N TRP A 205 0.89 -0.86 -22.59
CA TRP A 205 1.09 0.51 -23.08
C TRP A 205 2.55 0.81 -23.32
N ARG A 206 2.89 0.87 -24.61
CA ARG A 206 4.22 1.17 -25.14
C ARG A 206 4.09 2.28 -26.18
N PRO A 207 4.11 3.55 -25.75
CA PRO A 207 4.08 4.67 -26.69
C PRO A 207 5.27 4.62 -27.65
N ASP A 208 5.08 5.11 -28.88
CA ASP A 208 6.11 5.10 -29.92
C ASP A 208 7.48 5.58 -29.41
N GLY A 209 8.50 4.75 -29.63
CA GLY A 209 9.88 4.99 -29.23
C GLY A 209 10.23 4.57 -27.80
N LEU A 210 9.27 4.00 -27.04
CA LEU A 210 9.47 3.57 -25.66
C LEU A 210 9.50 2.04 -25.47
N ASP A 211 9.29 1.25 -26.52
CA ASP A 211 9.29 -0.23 -26.47
C ASP A 211 10.54 -0.81 -25.83
N ARG A 212 11.72 -0.34 -26.28
CA ARG A 212 13.01 -0.77 -25.74
C ARG A 212 13.17 -0.52 -24.24
N TYR A 213 12.51 0.51 -23.70
CA TYR A 213 12.54 0.78 -22.27
C TYR A 213 11.60 -0.18 -21.54
N ALA A 214 10.38 -0.37 -22.04
CA ALA A 214 9.44 -1.34 -21.47
C ALA A 214 10.07 -2.74 -21.41
N GLU A 215 10.69 -3.19 -22.50
CA GLU A 215 11.40 -4.48 -22.58
C GLU A 215 12.58 -4.56 -21.62
N LEU A 216 13.40 -3.51 -21.54
CA LEU A 216 14.50 -3.43 -20.57
C LEU A 216 13.98 -3.67 -19.13
N PHE A 217 12.92 -2.98 -18.71
CA PHE A 217 12.43 -3.11 -17.34
C PHE A 217 11.68 -4.42 -17.10
N LEU A 218 11.03 -4.99 -18.12
CA LEU A 218 10.46 -6.35 -18.06
C LEU A 218 11.55 -7.43 -17.90
N GLN A 219 12.70 -7.30 -18.55
CA GLN A 219 13.83 -8.22 -18.35
C GLN A 219 14.34 -8.24 -16.90
N HIS A 220 14.23 -7.11 -16.18
CA HIS A 220 14.52 -7.03 -14.76
C HIS A 220 13.41 -7.63 -13.86
N ALA A 221 12.21 -7.92 -14.39
CA ALA A 221 11.22 -8.76 -13.71
C ALA A 221 11.62 -10.24 -13.72
N GLU A 222 12.05 -10.74 -14.87
CA GLU A 222 12.17 -12.18 -15.11
C GLU A 222 13.40 -12.85 -14.47
N GLN A 223 14.18 -12.13 -13.65
CA GLN A 223 15.43 -12.61 -13.03
C GLN A 223 16.39 -13.29 -14.04
N ARG A 224 16.39 -12.87 -15.31
CA ARG A 224 17.25 -13.48 -16.33
C ARG A 224 18.73 -13.30 -15.98
N PRO A 225 19.60 -14.29 -16.28
CA PRO A 225 21.04 -14.22 -15.98
C PRO A 225 21.72 -12.93 -16.49
N ASP A 226 21.26 -12.41 -17.63
CA ASP A 226 21.83 -11.20 -18.25
C ASP A 226 21.28 -9.88 -17.69
N ALA A 227 20.20 -9.91 -16.91
CA ALA A 227 19.63 -8.73 -16.25
C ALA A 227 20.59 -8.12 -15.20
N GLY A 228 21.64 -8.86 -14.79
CA GLY A 228 22.66 -8.40 -13.85
C GLY A 228 23.75 -7.50 -14.44
N ARG A 229 23.84 -7.35 -15.77
CA ARG A 229 25.01 -6.71 -16.42
C ARG A 229 25.05 -5.18 -16.30
N ARG A 230 23.93 -4.52 -15.99
CA ARG A 230 23.85 -3.04 -15.95
C ARG A 230 23.95 -2.51 -14.54
N SER A 231 24.76 -1.47 -14.34
CA SER A 231 24.86 -0.81 -13.03
C SER A 231 23.53 -0.14 -12.64
N PRO A 232 23.17 -0.11 -11.33
CA PRO A 232 21.95 0.57 -10.87
C PRO A 232 21.87 2.04 -11.30
N ARG A 233 23.01 2.74 -11.36
CA ARG A 233 23.08 4.14 -11.82
C ARG A 233 22.73 4.29 -13.30
N HIS A 234 23.18 3.37 -14.15
CA HIS A 234 22.81 3.38 -15.57
C HIS A 234 21.31 3.12 -15.74
N LEU A 235 20.78 2.14 -15.01
CA LEU A 235 19.35 1.83 -15.02
C LEU A 235 18.50 3.02 -14.55
N LEU A 236 18.96 3.73 -13.53
CA LEU A 236 18.28 4.93 -13.03
C LEU A 236 18.22 6.06 -14.07
N ARG A 237 19.31 6.30 -14.80
CA ARG A 237 19.30 7.25 -15.91
C ARG A 237 18.31 6.85 -17.00
N ALA A 238 18.30 5.58 -17.39
CA ALA A 238 17.32 5.07 -18.34
C ALA A 238 15.88 5.24 -17.83
N ALA A 239 15.64 5.00 -16.53
CA ALA A 239 14.33 5.20 -15.91
C ALA A 239 13.87 6.66 -15.98
N HIS A 240 14.74 7.63 -15.67
CA HIS A 240 14.40 9.04 -15.78
C HIS A 240 14.03 9.43 -17.21
N VAL A 241 14.84 9.05 -18.19
CA VAL A 241 14.56 9.35 -19.61
C VAL A 241 13.23 8.72 -20.05
N ALA A 242 12.99 7.46 -19.68
CA ALA A 242 11.78 6.76 -20.06
C ALA A 242 10.53 7.36 -19.40
N LEU A 243 10.59 7.73 -18.13
CA LEU A 243 9.48 8.37 -17.43
C LEU A 243 9.22 9.79 -17.94
N GLU A 244 10.26 10.60 -18.18
CA GLU A 244 10.09 11.94 -18.78
C GLU A 244 9.39 11.85 -20.14
N ALA A 245 9.77 10.88 -20.98
CA ALA A 245 9.12 10.67 -22.27
C ALA A 245 7.69 10.14 -22.11
N ALA A 246 7.44 9.18 -21.21
CA ALA A 246 6.12 8.64 -20.95
C ALA A 246 5.16 9.71 -20.38
N MET A 247 5.63 10.60 -19.50
CA MET A 247 4.79 11.66 -18.90
C MET A 247 4.27 12.65 -19.95
N ARG A 248 5.00 12.88 -21.05
CA ARG A 248 4.52 13.71 -22.18
C ARG A 248 3.33 13.09 -22.92
N ARG A 249 3.04 11.80 -22.67
CA ARG A 249 1.91 11.06 -23.25
C ARG A 249 0.77 10.86 -22.25
N VAL A 250 0.92 11.31 -21.01
CA VAL A 250 -0.14 11.28 -20.00
C VAL A 250 -1.01 12.52 -20.20
N PRO A 251 -2.34 12.37 -20.36
CA PRO A 251 -3.24 13.51 -20.46
C PRO A 251 -3.15 14.41 -19.22
N ASP A 252 -3.29 15.72 -19.45
CA ASP A 252 -3.41 16.68 -18.36
C ASP A 252 -4.59 16.32 -17.45
N ALA A 253 -4.53 16.80 -16.21
CA ALA A 253 -5.63 16.61 -15.30
C ALA A 253 -6.87 17.30 -15.89
N PRO A 254 -8.04 16.63 -15.93
CA PRO A 254 -9.28 17.36 -16.13
C PRO A 254 -9.37 18.46 -15.06
N GLY A 255 -10.02 19.58 -15.39
CA GLY A 255 -10.21 20.70 -14.48
C GLY A 255 -10.82 20.25 -13.13
N PRO A 256 -10.79 21.13 -12.11
CA PRO A 256 -11.30 20.77 -10.78
C PRO A 256 -12.74 20.24 -10.89
N PRO A 257 -13.04 19.09 -10.26
CA PRO A 257 -14.34 18.46 -10.41
C PRO A 257 -15.45 19.31 -9.80
N GLU A 258 -16.63 19.27 -10.40
CA GLU A 258 -17.84 19.91 -9.89
C GLU A 258 -18.39 19.12 -8.69
N GLY A 259 -17.97 19.51 -7.49
CA GLY A 259 -18.49 18.97 -6.22
C GLY A 259 -18.04 17.54 -5.90
N ARG A 260 -18.05 17.18 -4.61
CA ARG A 260 -17.82 15.79 -4.19
C ARG A 260 -19.16 15.07 -4.10
N ASN A 261 -19.36 14.06 -4.94
CA ASN A 261 -20.49 13.13 -4.80
C ASN A 261 -20.38 12.37 -3.45
N GLU A 262 -21.52 12.03 -2.82
CA GLU A 262 -21.58 11.20 -1.62
C GLU A 262 -20.78 9.90 -1.73
N GLN A 263 -20.77 9.27 -2.90
CA GLN A 263 -19.99 8.04 -3.12
C GLN A 263 -18.47 8.28 -2.96
N HIS A 264 -17.99 9.46 -3.35
CA HIS A 264 -16.59 9.85 -3.15
C HIS A 264 -16.28 10.05 -1.67
N VAL A 265 -17.19 10.68 -0.93
CA VAL A 265 -17.07 10.86 0.53
C VAL A 265 -17.01 9.51 1.24
N ARG A 266 -17.90 8.57 0.89
CA ARG A 266 -17.89 7.20 1.47
C ARG A 266 -16.60 6.46 1.15
N THR A 267 -16.11 6.55 -0.09
CA THR A 267 -14.85 5.91 -0.50
C THR A 267 -13.65 6.53 0.23
N ASP A 268 -13.59 7.86 0.33
CA ASP A 268 -12.53 8.57 1.06
C ASP A 268 -12.51 8.18 2.54
N TRP A 269 -13.69 8.08 3.16
CA TRP A 269 -13.84 7.63 4.53
C TRP A 269 -13.33 6.19 4.70
N VAL A 270 -13.83 5.24 3.91
CA VAL A 270 -13.47 3.82 4.03
C VAL A 270 -11.99 3.58 3.72
N MET A 271 -11.44 4.25 2.70
CA MET A 271 -10.01 4.16 2.40
C MET A 271 -9.15 4.72 3.55
N THR A 272 -9.56 5.83 4.15
CA THR A 272 -8.84 6.43 5.28
C THR A 272 -8.97 5.58 6.55
N ALA A 273 -10.18 5.14 6.90
CA ALA A 273 -10.42 4.24 8.03
C ALA A 273 -9.66 2.92 7.83
N GLY A 274 -9.73 2.32 6.65
CA GLY A 274 -9.02 1.09 6.30
C GLY A 274 -7.51 1.18 6.55
N MET A 275 -6.93 2.30 6.16
CA MET A 275 -5.53 2.62 6.40
C MET A 275 -5.22 2.88 7.88
N LEU A 276 -6.13 3.54 8.62
CA LEU A 276 -5.92 3.88 10.03
C LEU A 276 -6.11 2.68 10.98
N ARG A 277 -6.95 1.71 10.61
CA ARG A 277 -7.26 0.49 11.37
C ARG A 277 -6.05 -0.38 11.70
N VAL A 278 -4.96 -0.26 10.94
CA VAL A 278 -3.73 -1.05 11.11
C VAL A 278 -2.57 -0.25 11.70
N ARG A 279 -2.77 1.04 12.01
CA ARG A 279 -1.69 1.96 12.38
C ARG A 279 -1.05 1.61 13.71
N VAL A 280 -1.87 1.30 14.71
CA VAL A 280 -1.37 0.90 16.02
C VAL A 280 -0.46 -0.32 15.87
N ALA A 281 -0.83 -1.33 15.07
CA ALA A 281 0.01 -2.49 14.83
C ALA A 281 1.35 -2.15 14.17
N ARG A 282 1.33 -1.28 13.13
CA ARG A 282 2.55 -0.78 12.48
C ARG A 282 3.45 -0.04 13.45
N TRP A 283 2.91 0.86 14.27
CA TRP A 283 3.69 1.63 15.22
C TRP A 283 4.27 0.77 16.34
N LEU A 284 3.50 -0.18 16.88
CA LEU A 284 3.98 -1.15 17.86
C LEU A 284 5.16 -1.96 17.31
N TYR A 285 5.02 -2.48 16.08
CA TYR A 285 6.09 -3.23 15.41
C TYR A 285 7.32 -2.35 15.16
N TYR A 286 7.16 -1.10 14.71
CA TYR A 286 8.31 -0.24 14.45
C TYR A 286 9.02 0.22 15.72
N LEU A 287 8.30 0.44 16.82
CA LEU A 287 8.86 0.87 18.09
C LEU A 287 9.53 -0.27 18.86
N THR A 288 9.07 -1.49 18.64
CA THR A 288 9.57 -2.70 19.32
C THR A 288 9.73 -3.84 18.31
N PRO A 289 10.62 -3.71 17.32
CA PRO A 289 10.79 -4.74 16.30
C PRO A 289 11.51 -5.97 16.87
N PRO A 290 11.35 -7.16 16.26
CA PRO A 290 12.18 -8.31 16.57
C PRO A 290 13.68 -8.01 16.45
N SER A 291 14.50 -8.72 17.23
CA SER A 291 15.95 -8.49 17.24
C SER A 291 16.57 -8.60 15.83
N GLY A 292 17.33 -7.57 15.45
CA GLY A 292 18.00 -7.47 14.15
C GLY A 292 17.11 -7.03 12.98
N VAL A 293 15.89 -6.57 13.23
CA VAL A 293 15.04 -5.91 12.23
C VAL A 293 15.21 -4.39 12.38
N ALA A 294 15.55 -3.72 11.27
CA ALA A 294 15.64 -2.26 11.24
C ALA A 294 14.30 -1.64 10.83
N THR A 295 13.84 -0.65 11.58
CA THR A 295 12.53 0.01 11.38
C THR A 295 12.60 1.54 11.44
N GLU A 296 13.76 2.13 11.71
CA GLU A 296 13.91 3.58 11.86
C GLU A 296 13.54 4.34 10.59
N TYR A 297 13.84 3.79 9.42
CA TYR A 297 13.42 4.37 8.15
C TYR A 297 11.92 4.23 7.91
N LEU A 298 11.27 3.17 8.41
CA LEU A 298 9.81 2.99 8.35
C LEU A 298 9.12 4.03 9.22
N ILE A 299 9.65 4.31 10.42
CA ILE A 299 9.18 5.40 11.27
C ILE A 299 9.21 6.72 10.51
N ARG A 300 10.29 7.05 9.79
CA ARG A 300 10.36 8.30 9.00
C ARG A 300 9.38 8.33 7.82
N ARG A 301 9.12 7.18 7.20
CA ARG A 301 8.19 7.03 6.06
C ARG A 301 6.73 7.25 6.47
N GLU A 302 6.35 6.96 7.73
CA GLU A 302 4.99 7.17 8.24
C GLU A 302 4.46 8.60 8.02
N ALA A 303 5.31 9.62 8.15
CA ALA A 303 4.91 11.02 7.97
C ALA A 303 4.18 11.29 6.64
N LYS A 304 4.56 10.60 5.55
CA LYS A 304 3.90 10.75 4.24
C LYS A 304 2.47 10.20 4.26
N GLU A 305 2.26 9.05 4.89
CA GLU A 305 0.96 8.40 4.97
C GLU A 305 0.04 9.17 5.92
N LEU A 306 0.56 9.61 7.08
CA LEU A 306 -0.19 10.39 8.07
C LEU A 306 -0.60 11.77 7.54
N ARG A 307 0.28 12.48 6.81
CA ARG A 307 -0.13 13.73 6.11
C ARG A 307 -1.22 13.50 5.07
N THR A 308 -1.22 12.34 4.40
CA THR A 308 -2.26 12.02 3.44
C THR A 308 -3.58 11.74 4.15
N ALA A 309 -3.56 10.99 5.25
CA ALA A 309 -4.72 10.76 6.12
C ALA A 309 -5.30 12.08 6.64
N ALA A 310 -4.46 12.94 7.22
CA ALA A 310 -4.86 14.23 7.76
C ALA A 310 -5.54 15.11 6.71
N ARG A 311 -4.96 15.23 5.50
CA ARG A 311 -5.59 15.99 4.42
C ARG A 311 -6.95 15.44 4.02
N THR A 312 -7.09 14.12 3.91
CA THR A 312 -8.39 13.50 3.60
C THR A 312 -9.40 13.74 4.71
N LEU A 313 -9.01 13.58 5.98
CA LEU A 313 -9.87 13.84 7.13
C LEU A 313 -10.31 15.31 7.20
N THR A 314 -9.41 16.26 6.97
CA THR A 314 -9.76 17.69 6.88
C THR A 314 -10.73 17.96 5.75
N ALA A 315 -10.57 17.30 4.59
CA ALA A 315 -11.51 17.45 3.49
C ALA A 315 -12.88 16.79 3.80
N LEU A 316 -12.90 15.69 4.55
CA LEU A 316 -14.12 15.03 5.02
C LEU A 316 -14.82 15.82 6.13
N ALA A 317 -14.07 16.54 6.96
CA ALA A 317 -14.59 17.37 8.04
C ALA A 317 -15.47 18.51 7.51
N ALA A 318 -15.15 19.07 6.34
CA ALA A 318 -15.88 20.18 5.72
C ALA A 318 -16.37 21.22 6.75
N ASN A 319 -17.53 21.86 6.55
CA ASN A 319 -18.05 22.88 7.45
C ASN A 319 -18.55 22.34 8.81
N GLU A 320 -18.19 21.11 9.20
CA GLU A 320 -18.53 20.49 10.50
C GLU A 320 -20.03 20.40 10.84
N THR A 321 -20.90 20.43 9.82
CA THR A 321 -22.35 20.52 10.00
C THR A 321 -22.99 19.19 10.41
N THR A 322 -22.43 18.06 9.95
CA THR A 322 -22.94 16.71 10.26
C THR A 322 -22.13 16.00 11.36
N PRO A 323 -22.71 15.00 12.07
CA PRO A 323 -21.95 14.19 13.03
C PRO A 323 -20.71 13.52 12.43
N ALA A 324 -20.81 12.96 11.22
CA ALA A 324 -19.68 12.35 10.51
C ALA A 324 -18.55 13.36 10.23
N GLN A 325 -18.90 14.57 9.81
CA GLN A 325 -17.96 15.65 9.58
C GLN A 325 -17.23 16.07 10.88
N ARG A 326 -17.97 16.25 11.98
CA ARG A 326 -17.36 16.52 13.29
C ARG A 326 -16.44 15.40 13.75
N LEU A 327 -16.82 14.15 13.52
CA LEU A 327 -15.99 12.99 13.84
C LEU A 327 -14.69 12.97 13.00
N ALA A 328 -14.77 13.28 11.70
CA ALA A 328 -13.60 13.44 10.85
C ALA A 328 -12.69 14.59 11.30
N ALA A 329 -13.25 15.72 11.74
CA ALA A 329 -12.50 16.86 12.29
C ALA A 329 -11.72 16.47 13.54
N ARG A 330 -12.39 15.80 14.50
CA ARG A 330 -11.74 15.26 15.70
C ARG A 330 -10.62 14.30 15.34
N MET A 331 -10.87 13.36 14.42
CA MET A 331 -9.83 12.43 13.96
C MET A 331 -8.66 13.14 13.30
N ALA A 332 -8.88 14.18 12.49
CA ALA A 332 -7.81 14.95 11.86
C ALA A 332 -6.86 15.57 12.91
N ALA A 333 -7.42 16.06 14.02
CA ALA A 333 -6.65 16.62 15.13
C ALA A 333 -5.79 15.58 15.90
N LEU A 334 -6.08 14.29 15.75
CA LEU A 334 -5.31 13.19 16.35
C LEU A 334 -4.16 12.68 15.46
N ILE A 335 -4.05 13.15 14.22
CA ILE A 335 -3.02 12.70 13.29
C ILE A 335 -1.80 13.64 13.34
N PRO A 336 -0.59 13.15 13.67
CA PRO A 336 0.60 13.99 13.61
C PRO A 336 0.94 14.32 12.15
N THR A 337 1.12 15.61 11.85
CA THR A 337 1.39 16.11 10.49
C THR A 337 2.87 16.44 10.23
N GLY A 338 3.68 16.56 11.29
CA GLY A 338 5.10 16.84 11.23
C GLY A 338 5.98 15.62 10.88
N PRO A 339 7.31 15.75 10.98
CA PRO A 339 8.22 14.62 10.91
C PRO A 339 7.90 13.57 11.96
N THR A 340 7.94 12.30 11.56
CA THR A 340 7.70 11.16 12.44
C THR A 340 9.03 10.66 13.01
N THR A 341 9.08 10.56 14.34
CA THR A 341 10.17 9.96 15.12
C THR A 341 9.58 8.90 16.07
N ALA A 342 10.44 8.11 16.72
CA ALA A 342 9.97 7.16 17.75
C ALA A 342 9.18 7.87 18.87
N ALA A 343 9.62 9.06 19.28
CA ALA A 343 8.91 9.88 20.26
C ALA A 343 7.54 10.34 19.73
N THR A 344 7.46 10.78 18.47
CA THR A 344 6.19 11.14 17.81
C THR A 344 5.21 9.98 17.81
N LEU A 345 5.65 8.77 17.47
CA LEU A 345 4.76 7.60 17.43
C LEU A 345 4.32 7.17 18.83
N ARG A 346 5.19 7.23 19.85
CA ARG A 346 4.79 6.95 21.24
C ARG A 346 3.76 7.96 21.75
N ALA A 347 3.95 9.24 21.44
CA ALA A 347 2.99 10.28 21.79
C ALA A 347 1.63 10.07 21.08
N ALA A 348 1.66 9.72 19.79
CA ALA A 348 0.46 9.39 19.03
C ALA A 348 -0.28 8.18 19.61
N LEU A 349 0.43 7.09 19.95
CA LEU A 349 -0.16 5.92 20.63
C LEU A 349 -0.84 6.30 21.94
N ALA A 350 -0.17 7.09 22.79
CA ALA A 350 -0.73 7.53 24.06
C ALA A 350 -1.96 8.44 23.87
N GLN A 351 -1.94 9.32 22.87
CA GLN A 351 -3.08 10.18 22.55
C GLN A 351 -4.25 9.37 22.01
N TRP A 352 -3.98 8.39 21.14
CA TRP A 352 -5.00 7.51 20.58
C TRP A 352 -5.67 6.67 21.67
N HIS A 353 -4.90 6.14 22.62
CA HIS A 353 -5.46 5.43 23.77
C HIS A 353 -6.38 6.34 24.61
N ARG A 354 -5.99 7.59 24.87
CA ARG A 354 -6.85 8.56 25.59
C ARG A 354 -8.12 8.96 24.84
N GLN A 355 -8.14 8.78 23.52
CA GLN A 355 -9.25 9.15 22.63
C GLN A 355 -9.89 7.90 22.00
N GLN A 356 -9.84 6.77 22.72
CA GLN A 356 -10.23 5.46 22.19
C GLN A 356 -11.66 5.46 21.64
N SER A 357 -12.63 6.11 22.31
CA SER A 357 -14.01 6.18 21.82
C SER A 357 -14.12 6.85 20.45
N THR A 358 -13.51 8.02 20.28
CA THR A 358 -13.50 8.75 19.00
C THR A 358 -12.86 7.93 17.89
N ILE A 359 -11.78 7.21 18.20
CA ILE A 359 -11.11 6.35 17.24
C ILE A 359 -11.97 5.13 16.90
N GLN A 360 -12.55 4.48 17.90
CA GLN A 360 -13.41 3.31 17.71
C GLN A 360 -14.61 3.66 16.83
N ASP A 361 -15.25 4.81 17.06
CA ASP A 361 -16.37 5.29 16.26
C ASP A 361 -15.96 5.49 14.79
N PHE A 362 -14.86 6.21 14.53
CA PHE A 362 -14.42 6.48 13.16
C PHE A 362 -14.01 5.21 12.41
N LEU A 363 -13.30 4.30 13.10
CA LEU A 363 -12.81 3.08 12.48
C LEU A 363 -13.91 2.02 12.28
N SER A 364 -15.01 2.08 13.01
CA SER A 364 -16.08 1.06 12.94
C SER A 364 -17.28 1.49 12.09
N LEU A 365 -17.54 2.80 12.00
CA LEU A 365 -18.70 3.33 11.32
C LEU A 365 -18.38 3.78 9.89
N THR A 366 -19.40 3.74 9.03
CA THR A 366 -19.39 4.46 7.75
C THR A 366 -20.18 5.77 7.90
N PRO A 367 -20.01 6.77 7.01
CA PRO A 367 -20.61 8.10 7.21
C PRO A 367 -22.12 8.11 7.49
N GLY A 368 -22.89 7.19 6.90
CA GLY A 368 -24.34 7.08 7.09
C GLY A 368 -24.79 6.47 8.43
N HIS A 369 -23.85 5.91 9.21
CA HIS A 369 -24.11 5.28 10.50
C HIS A 369 -23.56 6.11 11.68
N VAL A 370 -23.05 7.32 11.43
CA VAL A 370 -22.57 8.21 12.50
C VAL A 370 -23.75 8.98 13.08
N HIS A 371 -24.10 8.69 14.34
CA HIS A 371 -25.16 9.33 15.10
C HIS A 371 -24.62 10.50 15.95
N PRO A 372 -25.47 11.50 16.31
CA PRO A 372 -25.06 12.72 17.01
C PRO A 372 -24.47 12.51 18.41
#